data_AF-A0A0S3U7W0-F1
#
_entry.id   AF-A0A0S3U7W0-F1
#
_cell.length_a   1.000
_cell.length_b   1.000
_cell.length_c   1.000
_cell.angle_alpha   90.00
_cell.angle_beta   90.00
_cell.angle_gamma   90.00
#
_symmetry.space_group_name_H-M   'P 1'
#
loop_
_entity.id
_entity.type
_entity.pdbx_description
1 polymer ?
#
loop_
_entity_poly.entity_id
_entity_poly.type
_entity_poly.pdbx_seq_one_letter_code
_entity_poly.pdbx_strand_id
1 'polypeptide(L)'
;MALPTVILPGYLAGAIDYREMQQTLIDLGIPAVTVPLVKRDWLPTLGGRSMLPILEMLDRTVQEVRQTYNVEKINLVGHSAGGWIARIYLGEKAYDVHGMVNDRIYVWQAHQFVSTLCTLGTPQTSYERWTLKNLNFVNFTYPGAFYPQVKYVCVAGRSTFGARRFGQWLAYSSYQLTGGRGDVWGDGITPIEAAHLEGAENLVYEGVGHSPRSPSRWYGSSEIVQQWATHLA
;
A
#
# COMPACT_ATOMS: atom_id res chain seq x y z
N MET A 1 8.20 22.36 -7.88
CA MET A 1 7.81 21.16 -8.66
C MET A 1 7.29 20.14 -7.67
N ALA A 2 6.23 19.41 -8.01
CA ALA A 2 5.73 18.33 -7.16
C ALA A 2 6.83 17.27 -6.95
N LEU A 3 6.89 16.65 -5.78
CA LEU A 3 7.87 15.58 -5.55
C LEU A 3 7.51 14.36 -6.41
N PRO A 4 8.51 13.66 -6.97
CA PRO A 4 8.24 12.46 -7.74
C PRO A 4 7.62 11.38 -6.83
N THR A 5 6.71 10.60 -7.41
CA THR A 5 5.91 9.59 -6.72
C THR A 5 6.36 8.19 -7.11
N VAL A 6 6.67 7.35 -6.13
CA VAL A 6 6.90 5.93 -6.33
C VAL A 6 5.62 5.16 -5.95
N ILE A 7 5.12 4.32 -6.85
CA ILE A 7 3.92 3.50 -6.62
C ILE A 7 4.36 2.06 -6.36
N LEU A 8 3.99 1.50 -5.21
CA LEU A 8 4.20 0.10 -4.86
C LEU A 8 2.90 -0.69 -5.08
N PRO A 9 2.89 -1.63 -6.06
CA PRO A 9 1.76 -2.53 -6.28
C PRO A 9 1.37 -3.37 -5.06
N GLY A 10 0.08 -3.75 -5.04
CA GLY A 10 -0.46 -4.76 -4.14
C GLY A 10 -0.03 -6.19 -4.48
N TYR A 11 -0.28 -7.10 -3.55
CA TYR A 11 0.14 -8.50 -3.62
C TYR A 11 -0.30 -9.19 -4.92
N LEU A 12 0.60 -9.94 -5.56
CA LEU A 12 0.37 -10.65 -6.83
C LEU A 12 -0.02 -9.76 -8.03
N ALA A 13 0.09 -8.44 -7.92
CA ALA A 13 -0.10 -7.50 -9.03
C ALA A 13 1.23 -7.18 -9.72
N GLY A 14 1.16 -6.79 -11.00
CA GLY A 14 2.31 -6.28 -11.73
C GLY A 14 2.20 -4.77 -11.95
N ALA A 15 3.32 -4.12 -12.26
CA ALA A 15 3.36 -2.69 -12.58
C ALA A 15 2.39 -2.31 -13.73
N ILE A 16 2.16 -3.23 -14.67
CA ILE A 16 1.23 -3.06 -15.78
C ILE A 16 -0.19 -2.70 -15.33
N ASP A 17 -0.63 -3.23 -14.19
CA ASP A 17 -1.97 -3.01 -13.65
C ASP A 17 -2.17 -1.56 -13.15
N TYR A 18 -1.07 -0.79 -12.98
CA TYR A 18 -1.05 0.57 -12.44
C TYR A 18 -0.70 1.62 -13.51
N ARG A 19 -0.62 1.23 -14.79
CA ARG A 19 -0.22 2.13 -15.88
C ARG A 19 -1.11 3.37 -15.96
N GLU A 20 -2.43 3.21 -15.85
CA GLU A 20 -3.38 4.33 -15.87
C GLU A 20 -3.17 5.28 -14.69
N MET A 21 -2.97 4.73 -13.48
CA MET A 21 -2.68 5.51 -12.27
C MET A 21 -1.40 6.33 -12.44
N GLN A 22 -0.32 5.70 -12.92
CA GLN A 22 0.94 6.37 -13.17
C GLN A 22 0.79 7.47 -14.23
N GLN A 23 0.13 7.18 -15.35
CA GLN A 23 -0.08 8.16 -16.40
C GLN A 23 -0.91 9.35 -15.91
N THR A 24 -1.95 9.09 -15.11
CA THR A 24 -2.78 10.16 -14.55
C THR A 24 -1.97 11.09 -13.64
N LEU A 25 -1.07 10.56 -12.80
CA LEU A 25 -0.17 11.41 -11.99
C LEU A 25 0.74 12.27 -12.88
N ILE A 26 1.31 11.67 -13.93
CA ILE A 26 2.17 12.39 -14.89
C ILE A 26 1.39 13.51 -15.58
N ASP A 27 0.16 13.25 -16.01
CA ASP A 27 -0.73 14.23 -16.66
C ASP A 27 -1.11 15.37 -15.70
N LEU A 28 -1.11 15.10 -14.38
CA LEU A 28 -1.27 16.11 -13.32
C LEU A 28 0.02 16.88 -13.00
N GLY A 29 1.12 16.62 -13.73
CA GLY A 29 2.42 17.25 -13.49
C GLY A 29 3.19 16.69 -12.29
N ILE A 30 2.80 15.51 -11.79
CA ILE A 30 3.48 14.79 -10.72
C ILE A 30 4.31 13.67 -11.36
N PRO A 31 5.65 13.76 -11.41
CA PRO A 31 6.45 12.68 -11.97
C PRO A 31 6.19 11.39 -11.20
N ALA A 32 5.94 10.27 -11.89
CA ALA A 32 5.55 9.03 -11.22
C ALA A 32 6.21 7.80 -11.85
N VAL A 33 6.63 6.87 -10.99
CA VAL A 33 7.23 5.59 -11.37
C VAL A 33 6.61 4.48 -10.53
N THR A 34 6.07 3.46 -11.18
CA THR A 34 5.63 2.23 -10.51
C THR A 34 6.81 1.29 -10.33
N VAL A 35 6.99 0.74 -9.13
CA VAL A 35 8.00 -0.30 -8.88
C VAL A 35 7.79 -1.43 -9.90
N PRO A 36 8.81 -1.83 -10.67
CA PRO A 36 8.67 -2.66 -11.87
C PRO A 36 8.45 -4.14 -11.54
N LEU A 37 7.49 -4.44 -10.65
CA LEU A 37 7.11 -5.78 -10.25
C LEU A 37 6.33 -6.48 -11.36
N VAL A 38 6.55 -7.79 -11.47
CA VAL A 38 5.70 -8.72 -12.19
C VAL A 38 5.17 -9.79 -11.23
N LYS A 39 4.11 -10.51 -11.63
CA LYS A 39 3.45 -11.51 -10.76
C LYS A 39 4.42 -12.54 -10.15
N ARG A 40 5.45 -12.94 -10.89
CA ARG A 40 6.43 -13.94 -10.44
C ARG A 40 7.36 -13.43 -9.33
N ASP A 41 7.54 -12.12 -9.19
CA ASP A 41 8.41 -11.53 -8.17
C ASP A 41 7.84 -11.73 -6.75
N TRP A 42 6.54 -12.00 -6.66
CA TRP A 42 5.86 -12.32 -5.41
C TRP A 42 6.03 -13.78 -4.98
N LEU A 43 6.44 -14.70 -5.88
CA LEU A 43 6.57 -16.14 -5.56
C LEU A 43 7.43 -16.44 -4.31
N PRO A 44 8.57 -15.75 -4.09
CA PRO A 44 9.38 -15.97 -2.89
C PRO A 44 8.66 -15.58 -1.58
N THR A 45 7.64 -14.73 -1.65
CA THR A 45 6.89 -14.21 -0.48
C THR A 45 5.67 -15.08 -0.11
N LEU A 46 5.34 -16.08 -0.94
CA LEU A 46 4.19 -16.96 -0.71
C LEU A 46 4.27 -17.71 0.63
N GLY A 47 3.10 -18.01 1.20
CA GLY A 47 3.01 -18.71 2.49
C GLY A 47 3.34 -17.83 3.70
N GLY A 48 3.20 -16.50 3.57
CA GLY A 48 3.49 -15.55 4.63
C GLY A 48 4.98 -15.31 4.86
N ARG A 49 5.80 -15.50 3.82
CA ARG A 49 7.22 -15.19 3.85
C ARG A 49 7.49 -13.69 3.93
N SER A 50 8.72 -13.35 4.32
CA SER A 50 9.16 -11.97 4.42
C SER A 50 9.12 -11.29 3.04
N MET A 51 8.72 -10.02 2.99
CA MET A 51 8.58 -9.22 1.76
C MET A 51 9.90 -8.64 1.27
N LEU A 52 11.03 -9.26 1.64
CA LEU A 52 12.38 -8.74 1.37
C LEU A 52 12.66 -8.50 -0.12
N PRO A 53 12.34 -9.41 -1.06
CA PRO A 53 12.58 -9.13 -2.48
C PRO A 53 11.79 -7.92 -3.00
N ILE A 54 10.61 -7.68 -2.43
CA ILE A 54 9.74 -6.55 -2.80
C ILE A 54 10.33 -5.25 -2.23
N LEU A 55 10.82 -5.28 -0.99
CA LEU A 55 11.49 -4.15 -0.35
C LEU A 55 12.80 -3.78 -1.06
N GLU A 56 13.58 -4.77 -1.50
CA GLU A 56 14.79 -4.56 -2.31
C GLU A 56 14.47 -3.90 -3.66
N MET A 57 13.40 -4.31 -4.34
CA MET A 57 12.96 -3.68 -5.58
C MET A 57 12.44 -2.27 -5.35
N LEU A 58 11.65 -2.06 -4.30
CA LEU A 58 11.18 -0.74 -3.90
C LEU A 58 12.36 0.20 -3.63
N ASP A 59 13.36 -0.26 -2.88
CA ASP A 59 14.51 0.57 -2.54
C ASP A 59 15.28 1.01 -3.77
N ARG A 60 15.60 0.07 -4.67
CA ARG A 60 16.26 0.41 -5.95
C ARG A 60 15.48 1.47 -6.72
N THR A 61 14.16 1.29 -6.87
CA THR A 61 13.31 2.27 -7.56
C THR A 61 13.31 3.63 -6.88
N VAL A 62 13.25 3.68 -5.54
CA VAL A 62 13.28 4.95 -4.80
C VAL A 62 14.62 5.65 -4.96
N GLN A 63 15.75 4.94 -4.84
CA GLN A 63 17.07 5.55 -5.03
C GLN A 63 17.26 6.04 -6.47
N GLU A 64 16.85 5.27 -7.47
CA GLU A 64 16.89 5.67 -8.89
C GLU A 64 16.05 6.93 -9.15
N VAL A 65 14.83 7.01 -8.60
CA VAL A 65 13.97 8.19 -8.73
C VAL A 65 14.59 9.40 -8.07
N ARG A 66 15.12 9.28 -6.84
CA ARG A 66 15.78 10.38 -6.14
C ARG A 66 16.97 10.93 -6.93
N GLN A 67 17.79 10.04 -7.50
CA GLN A 67 18.94 10.40 -8.33
C GLN A 67 18.50 11.06 -9.64
N THR A 68 17.52 10.48 -10.34
CA THR A 68 17.03 10.96 -11.64
C THR A 68 16.44 12.36 -11.55
N TYR A 69 15.65 12.63 -10.51
CA TYR A 69 15.00 13.94 -10.32
C TYR A 69 15.83 14.89 -9.44
N ASN A 70 17.00 14.46 -8.94
CA ASN A 70 17.86 15.20 -8.02
C ASN A 70 17.08 15.79 -6.82
N VAL A 71 16.32 14.93 -6.14
CA VAL A 71 15.48 15.32 -4.99
C VAL A 71 15.89 14.59 -3.71
N GLU A 72 15.79 15.28 -2.59
CA GLU A 72 16.05 14.67 -1.28
C GLU A 72 14.94 13.70 -0.86
N LYS A 73 13.68 14.05 -1.16
CA LYS A 73 12.47 13.32 -0.76
C LYS A 73 11.56 12.97 -1.95
N ILE A 74 10.76 11.93 -1.76
CA ILE A 74 9.74 11.45 -2.72
C ILE A 74 8.38 11.29 -2.03
N ASN A 75 7.32 11.19 -2.84
CA ASN A 75 6.03 10.68 -2.40
C ASN A 75 5.99 9.15 -2.60
N LEU A 76 5.42 8.41 -1.66
CA LEU A 76 5.26 6.96 -1.74
C LEU A 76 3.78 6.61 -1.72
N VAL A 77 3.32 5.89 -2.74
CA VAL A 77 1.94 5.39 -2.84
C VAL A 77 1.99 3.87 -2.71
N GLY A 78 1.27 3.31 -1.73
CA GLY A 78 1.17 1.86 -1.54
C GLY A 78 -0.27 1.40 -1.71
N HIS A 79 -0.51 0.48 -2.66
CA HIS A 79 -1.85 -0.10 -2.84
C HIS A 79 -1.96 -1.46 -2.16
N SER A 80 -3.07 -1.70 -1.44
CA SER A 80 -3.33 -2.97 -0.77
C SER A 80 -2.12 -3.38 0.09
N ALA A 81 -1.53 -4.56 -0.14
CA ALA A 81 -0.33 -4.99 0.57
C ALA A 81 0.88 -4.02 0.45
N GLY A 82 0.98 -3.29 -0.66
CA GLY A 82 2.02 -2.29 -0.86
C GLY A 82 2.07 -1.23 0.23
N GLY A 83 0.93 -0.84 0.82
CA GLY A 83 0.92 0.19 1.86
C GLY A 83 1.58 -0.26 3.17
N TRP A 84 1.31 -1.47 3.65
CA TRP A 84 1.97 -1.97 4.86
C TRP A 84 3.40 -2.43 4.59
N ILE A 85 3.73 -2.86 3.36
CA ILE A 85 5.13 -3.09 2.94
C ILE A 85 5.90 -1.77 2.96
N ALA A 86 5.29 -0.68 2.47
CA ALA A 86 5.87 0.66 2.54
C ALA A 86 6.11 1.10 4.00
N ARG A 87 5.24 0.76 4.95
CA ARG A 87 5.50 1.02 6.39
C ARG A 87 6.74 0.29 6.90
N ILE A 88 7.01 -0.94 6.45
CA ILE A 88 8.27 -1.65 6.75
C ILE A 88 9.47 -0.91 6.16
N TYR A 89 9.35 -0.45 4.92
CA TYR A 89 10.41 0.27 4.21
C TYR A 89 10.83 1.57 4.93
N LEU A 90 9.87 2.32 5.49
CA LEU A 90 10.16 3.51 6.32
C LEU A 90 11.04 3.17 7.54
N GLY A 91 10.95 1.93 8.00
CA GLY A 91 11.47 1.43 9.27
C GLY A 91 12.99 1.42 9.45
N GLU A 92 13.39 1.60 10.70
CA GLU A 92 14.77 1.52 11.19
C GLU A 92 15.10 0.20 11.92
N LYS A 93 14.10 -0.62 12.21
CA LYS A 93 14.27 -1.94 12.84
C LYS A 93 14.32 -3.02 11.78
N ALA A 94 15.20 -3.98 12.00
CA ALA A 94 15.43 -5.08 11.08
C ALA A 94 14.17 -5.93 10.90
N TYR A 95 13.76 -6.12 9.65
CA TYR A 95 12.58 -6.89 9.28
C TYR A 95 12.98 -8.23 8.68
N ASP A 96 12.73 -9.32 9.41
CA ASP A 96 12.62 -10.65 8.81
C ASP A 96 11.70 -11.50 9.69
N VAL A 97 10.64 -12.06 9.10
CA VAL A 97 9.69 -12.92 9.82
C VAL A 97 10.05 -14.42 9.70
N HIS A 98 11.16 -14.80 9.08
CA HIS A 98 11.64 -16.20 8.94
C HIS A 98 13.11 -16.41 9.29
N GLY A 99 13.83 -15.34 9.64
CA GLY A 99 15.19 -15.40 10.18
C GLY A 99 16.22 -14.82 9.22
N MET A 100 17.23 -14.16 9.78
CA MET A 100 18.23 -13.41 9.02
C MET A 100 19.40 -14.30 8.58
N VAL A 101 19.83 -14.10 7.35
CA VAL A 101 21.10 -14.57 6.79
C VAL A 101 22.09 -13.42 6.63
N ASN A 102 23.39 -13.74 6.62
CA ASN A 102 24.45 -12.77 6.42
C ASN A 102 24.35 -12.07 5.05
N ASP A 103 24.94 -10.88 4.95
CA ASP A 103 25.11 -10.12 3.71
C ASP A 103 23.82 -9.71 2.98
N ARG A 104 22.72 -9.53 3.74
CA ARG A 104 21.45 -9.02 3.23
C ARG A 104 20.99 -7.78 3.98
N ILE A 105 20.27 -6.92 3.27
CA ILE A 105 19.65 -5.70 3.83
C ILE A 105 18.32 -6.08 4.50
N TYR A 106 18.17 -5.68 5.77
CA TYR A 106 16.93 -5.86 6.55
C TYR A 106 16.36 -4.54 7.07
N VAL A 107 17.04 -3.42 6.80
CA VAL A 107 16.72 -2.09 7.30
C VAL A 107 16.95 -1.09 6.18
N TRP A 108 15.97 -0.21 5.94
CA TRP A 108 16.04 0.79 4.87
C TRP A 108 16.02 2.23 5.38
N GLN A 109 15.44 2.49 6.56
CA GLN A 109 15.36 3.83 7.16
C GLN A 109 14.77 4.86 6.19
N ALA A 110 13.74 4.47 5.44
CA ALA A 110 13.21 5.28 4.35
C ALA A 110 12.44 6.52 4.78
N HIS A 111 12.06 6.61 6.05
CA HIS A 111 11.39 7.78 6.61
C HIS A 111 12.16 9.10 6.39
N GLN A 112 13.48 9.06 6.20
CA GLN A 112 14.28 10.26 5.92
C GLN A 112 14.05 10.83 4.51
N PHE A 113 13.67 9.98 3.55
CA PHE A 113 13.51 10.36 2.14
C PHE A 113 12.08 10.22 1.61
N VAL A 114 11.11 9.92 2.47
CA VAL A 114 9.68 9.93 2.10
C VAL A 114 9.02 11.15 2.75
N SER A 115 8.36 11.99 1.93
CA SER A 115 7.58 13.13 2.40
C SER A 115 6.16 12.70 2.79
N THR A 116 5.51 11.93 1.91
CA THR A 116 4.14 11.44 2.09
C THR A 116 4.09 9.94 1.83
N LEU A 117 3.44 9.18 2.71
CA LEU A 117 2.96 7.83 2.44
C LEU A 117 1.44 7.86 2.25
N CYS A 118 0.99 7.68 1.03
CA CYS A 118 -0.42 7.54 0.68
C CYS A 118 -0.75 6.04 0.49
N THR A 119 -1.66 5.51 1.30
CA THR A 119 -2.11 4.12 1.18
C THR A 119 -3.50 4.05 0.55
N LEU A 120 -3.68 3.08 -0.36
CA LEU A 120 -4.90 2.92 -1.15
C LEU A 120 -5.50 1.55 -0.85
N GLY A 121 -6.59 1.49 -0.09
CA GLY A 121 -7.25 0.24 0.31
C GLY A 121 -6.33 -0.73 1.05
N THR A 122 -5.33 -0.21 1.76
CA THR A 122 -4.32 -1.04 2.46
C THR A 122 -4.89 -1.57 3.77
N PRO A 123 -4.99 -2.90 3.97
CA PRO A 123 -5.34 -3.43 5.28
C PRO A 123 -4.18 -3.16 6.27
N GLN A 124 -4.44 -2.33 7.27
CA GLN A 124 -3.53 -2.03 8.38
C GLN A 124 -3.56 -3.12 9.46
N THR A 125 -4.55 -4.00 9.42
CA THR A 125 -4.71 -5.15 10.32
C THR A 125 -5.00 -6.42 9.52
N SER A 126 -4.78 -7.57 10.14
CA SER A 126 -5.12 -8.88 9.57
C SER A 126 -5.37 -9.89 10.67
N TYR A 127 -6.29 -10.82 10.39
CA TYR A 127 -6.57 -12.06 11.10
C TYR A 127 -6.25 -13.29 10.24
N GLU A 128 -5.78 -13.07 9.01
CA GLU A 128 -5.40 -14.12 8.08
C GLU A 128 -3.99 -14.65 8.41
N ARG A 129 -3.88 -15.96 8.61
CA ARG A 129 -2.64 -16.64 9.02
C ARG A 129 -1.38 -16.22 8.23
N TRP A 130 -1.51 -16.01 6.92
CA TRP A 130 -0.39 -15.73 6.04
C TRP A 130 0.13 -14.29 6.13
N THR A 131 -0.76 -13.32 6.34
CA THR A 131 -0.39 -11.89 6.41
C THR A 131 -0.20 -11.42 7.86
N LEU A 132 -0.78 -12.14 8.83
CA LEU A 132 -0.76 -11.81 10.25
C LEU A 132 0.65 -11.58 10.80
N LYS A 133 1.64 -12.44 10.50
CA LYS A 133 2.99 -12.28 11.05
C LYS A 133 3.68 -11.00 10.58
N ASN A 134 3.48 -10.65 9.31
CA ASN A 134 4.03 -9.43 8.70
C ASN A 134 3.35 -8.18 9.27
N LEU A 135 2.02 -8.18 9.33
CA LEU A 135 1.27 -7.04 9.87
C LEU A 135 1.46 -6.87 11.39
N ASN A 136 1.64 -7.95 12.14
CA ASN A 136 2.02 -7.88 13.56
C ASN A 136 3.39 -7.23 13.72
N PHE A 137 4.39 -7.59 12.91
CA PHE A 137 5.68 -6.90 12.93
C PHE A 137 5.49 -5.40 12.70
N VAL A 138 4.74 -5.02 11.66
CA VAL A 138 4.48 -3.61 11.33
C VAL A 138 3.81 -2.87 12.48
N ASN A 139 2.72 -3.43 13.02
CA ASN A 139 1.91 -2.74 14.03
C ASN A 139 2.57 -2.69 15.41
N PHE A 140 3.36 -3.69 15.78
CA PHE A 140 4.09 -3.67 17.06
C PHE A 140 5.35 -2.81 16.99
N THR A 141 5.97 -2.71 15.82
CA THR A 141 7.24 -1.99 15.65
C THR A 141 7.02 -0.53 15.26
N TYR A 142 6.01 -0.26 14.44
CA TYR A 142 5.68 1.05 13.88
C TYR A 142 4.18 1.35 14.03
N PRO A 143 3.64 1.43 15.26
CA PRO A 143 2.21 1.68 15.49
C PRO A 143 1.74 3.00 14.86
N GLY A 144 0.56 2.96 14.25
CA GLY A 144 -0.06 4.14 13.63
C GLY A 144 0.80 4.82 12.56
N ALA A 145 0.57 6.12 12.39
CA ALA A 145 1.45 7.06 11.70
C ALA A 145 2.72 7.29 12.53
N PHE A 146 3.63 6.31 12.50
CA PHE A 146 4.75 6.23 13.43
C PHE A 146 5.79 7.35 13.30
N TYR A 147 6.12 7.74 12.07
CA TYR A 147 7.16 8.75 11.80
C TYR A 147 6.56 10.15 11.65
N PRO A 148 6.72 11.07 12.62
CA PRO A 148 6.05 12.38 12.62
C PRO A 148 6.46 13.29 11.45
N GLN A 149 7.63 13.06 10.85
CA GLN A 149 8.13 13.78 9.69
C GLN A 149 7.57 13.28 8.35
N VAL A 150 6.82 12.17 8.35
CA VAL A 150 6.15 11.61 7.18
C VAL A 150 4.67 11.92 7.28
N LYS A 151 4.09 12.52 6.24
CA LYS A 151 2.64 12.67 6.15
C LYS A 151 2.01 11.31 5.79
N TYR A 152 1.11 10.79 6.62
CA TYR A 152 0.37 9.56 6.32
C TYR A 152 -1.04 9.91 5.84
N VAL A 153 -1.40 9.39 4.67
CA VAL A 153 -2.75 9.51 4.09
C VAL A 153 -3.25 8.10 3.84
N CYS A 154 -4.44 7.76 4.34
CA CYS A 154 -5.05 6.44 4.15
C CYS A 154 -6.40 6.59 3.49
N VAL A 155 -6.52 6.09 2.26
CA VAL A 155 -7.73 6.16 1.45
C VAL A 155 -8.44 4.81 1.49
N ALA A 156 -9.66 4.81 1.99
CA ALA A 156 -10.56 3.66 2.02
C ALA A 156 -11.69 3.83 0.99
N GLY A 157 -11.95 2.79 0.20
CA GLY A 157 -13.08 2.74 -0.72
C GLY A 157 -14.33 2.22 -0.03
N ARG A 158 -15.49 2.78 -0.41
CA ARG A 158 -16.81 2.36 0.05
C ARG A 158 -17.70 1.99 -1.13
N SER A 159 -17.58 0.77 -1.61
CA SER A 159 -18.37 0.27 -2.75
C SER A 159 -19.22 -0.94 -2.42
N THR A 160 -18.78 -1.77 -1.46
CA THR A 160 -19.42 -3.06 -1.18
C THR A 160 -19.65 -3.26 0.31
N PHE A 161 -20.90 -3.49 0.69
CA PHE A 161 -21.25 -3.98 2.02
C PHE A 161 -21.07 -5.51 2.07
N GLY A 162 -20.29 -6.00 3.03
CA GLY A 162 -20.11 -7.43 3.23
C GLY A 162 -21.37 -8.03 3.87
N ALA A 163 -21.91 -9.10 3.29
CA ALA A 163 -23.01 -9.84 3.88
C ALA A 163 -22.96 -11.32 3.49
N ARG A 164 -23.54 -12.17 4.34
CA ARG A 164 -23.65 -13.62 4.11
C ARG A 164 -24.77 -13.97 3.12
N ARG A 165 -24.75 -13.34 1.94
CA ARG A 165 -25.68 -13.60 0.82
C ARG A 165 -24.96 -13.61 -0.52
N PHE A 166 -25.62 -14.17 -1.53
CA PHE A 166 -25.06 -14.28 -2.88
C PHE A 166 -24.57 -12.92 -3.40
N GLY A 167 -23.39 -12.90 -4.02
CA GLY A 167 -22.74 -11.68 -4.52
C GLY A 167 -22.01 -10.83 -3.48
N GLN A 168 -22.23 -11.02 -2.17
CA GLN A 168 -21.58 -10.24 -1.09
C GLN A 168 -20.73 -11.09 -0.14
N TRP A 169 -20.76 -12.41 -0.30
CA TRP A 169 -20.05 -13.35 0.56
C TRP A 169 -18.53 -13.23 0.48
N LEU A 170 -17.96 -12.94 -0.70
CA LEU A 170 -16.51 -12.75 -0.86
C LEU A 170 -16.03 -11.54 -0.05
N ALA A 171 -16.73 -10.41 -0.15
CA ALA A 171 -16.44 -9.22 0.64
C ALA A 171 -16.59 -9.51 2.14
N TYR A 172 -17.69 -10.15 2.55
CA TYR A 172 -17.88 -10.54 3.95
C TYR A 172 -16.72 -11.37 4.51
N SER A 173 -16.33 -12.43 3.80
CA SER A 173 -15.24 -13.32 4.21
C SER A 173 -13.89 -12.60 4.24
N SER A 174 -13.61 -11.76 3.24
CA SER A 174 -12.39 -10.94 3.20
C SER A 174 -12.34 -9.98 4.39
N TYR A 175 -13.43 -9.27 4.67
CA TYR A 175 -13.51 -8.32 5.77
C TYR A 175 -13.36 -8.98 7.15
N GLN A 176 -13.87 -10.21 7.33
CA GLN A 176 -13.60 -10.99 8.53
C GLN A 176 -12.10 -11.31 8.67
N LEU A 177 -11.44 -11.69 7.58
CA LEU A 177 -10.02 -12.02 7.57
C LEU A 177 -9.12 -10.80 7.76
N THR A 178 -9.54 -9.60 7.36
CA THR A 178 -8.73 -8.38 7.51
C THR A 178 -9.04 -7.64 8.80
N GLY A 179 -10.33 -7.44 9.12
CA GLY A 179 -10.81 -6.58 10.21
C GLY A 179 -11.61 -7.29 11.30
N GLY A 180 -11.73 -8.62 11.26
CA GLY A 180 -12.42 -9.41 12.29
C GLY A 180 -13.95 -9.37 12.22
N ARG A 181 -14.51 -8.48 11.40
CA ARG A 181 -15.96 -8.30 11.21
C ARG A 181 -16.31 -8.24 9.72
N GLY A 182 -17.31 -9.01 9.31
CA GLY A 182 -17.68 -9.16 7.89
C GLY A 182 -18.82 -8.26 7.41
N ASP A 183 -19.71 -7.87 8.31
CA ASP A 183 -20.92 -7.09 8.07
C ASP A 183 -20.67 -5.58 8.14
N VAL A 184 -19.69 -5.13 7.36
CA VAL A 184 -19.21 -3.75 7.30
C VAL A 184 -19.06 -3.26 5.86
N TRP A 185 -18.83 -1.96 5.69
CA TRP A 185 -18.55 -1.36 4.40
C TRP A 185 -17.05 -1.41 4.07
N GLY A 186 -16.75 -1.55 2.78
CA GLY A 186 -15.38 -1.55 2.27
C GLY A 186 -15.35 -1.50 0.76
N ASP A 187 -14.16 -1.79 0.21
CA ASP A 187 -13.87 -1.72 -1.22
C ASP A 187 -14.07 -3.06 -1.97
N GLY A 188 -14.67 -4.03 -1.28
CA GLY A 188 -14.87 -5.41 -1.75
C GLY A 188 -13.82 -6.39 -1.23
N ILE A 189 -12.68 -5.91 -0.72
CA ILE A 189 -11.59 -6.73 -0.15
C ILE A 189 -11.19 -6.24 1.24
N THR A 190 -11.00 -4.94 1.42
CA THR A 190 -10.59 -4.31 2.67
C THR A 190 -11.75 -3.48 3.25
N PRO A 191 -12.16 -3.72 4.51
CA PRO A 191 -13.16 -2.90 5.17
C PRO A 191 -12.56 -1.55 5.56
N ILE A 192 -13.39 -0.51 5.62
CA ILE A 192 -12.96 0.87 5.88
C ILE A 192 -12.15 0.97 7.17
N GLU A 193 -12.61 0.34 8.23
CA GLU A 193 -11.99 0.37 9.54
C GLU A 193 -10.58 -0.24 9.53
N ALA A 194 -10.34 -1.26 8.70
CA ALA A 194 -9.01 -1.85 8.54
C ALA A 194 -8.12 -1.05 7.58
N ALA A 195 -8.69 -0.22 6.71
CA ALA A 195 -7.94 0.65 5.81
C ALA A 195 -7.41 1.92 6.51
N HIS A 196 -8.07 2.35 7.58
CA HIS A 196 -7.67 3.51 8.36
C HIS A 196 -6.50 3.20 9.31
N LEU A 197 -5.68 4.22 9.56
CA LEU A 197 -4.51 4.16 10.43
C LEU A 197 -4.57 5.27 11.47
N GLU A 198 -4.32 4.94 12.74
CA GLU A 198 -4.25 5.93 13.82
C GLU A 198 -3.17 6.99 13.53
N GLY A 199 -3.50 8.27 13.75
CA GLY A 199 -2.60 9.40 13.49
C GLY A 199 -2.43 9.79 12.01
N ALA A 200 -3.04 9.06 11.07
CA ALA A 200 -3.05 9.41 9.65
C ALA A 200 -4.24 10.31 9.28
N GLU A 201 -4.13 10.99 8.15
CA GLU A 201 -5.27 11.58 7.44
C GLU A 201 -6.08 10.44 6.80
N ASN A 202 -7.23 10.11 7.39
CA ASN A 202 -8.07 8.98 6.96
C ASN A 202 -9.24 9.47 6.10
N LEU A 203 -9.34 8.98 4.87
CA LEU A 203 -10.30 9.41 3.85
C LEU A 203 -11.16 8.25 3.38
N VAL A 204 -12.46 8.50 3.14
CA VAL A 204 -13.40 7.49 2.62
C VAL A 204 -13.97 7.97 1.29
N TYR A 205 -13.80 7.19 0.23
CA TYR A 205 -14.30 7.51 -1.11
C TYR A 205 -15.44 6.58 -1.52
N GLU A 206 -16.61 7.18 -1.78
CA GLU A 206 -17.83 6.47 -2.17
C GLU A 206 -17.73 5.86 -3.57
N GLY A 207 -18.23 4.63 -3.72
CA GLY A 207 -18.26 3.91 -4.99
C GLY A 207 -16.88 3.48 -5.50
N VAL A 208 -15.84 3.50 -4.66
CA VAL A 208 -14.48 3.05 -5.00
C VAL A 208 -14.27 1.60 -4.55
N GLY A 209 -13.84 0.77 -5.50
CA GLY A 209 -13.51 -0.64 -5.31
C GLY A 209 -12.01 -0.88 -5.18
N HIS A 210 -11.65 -2.10 -4.79
CA HIS A 210 -10.27 -2.43 -4.43
C HIS A 210 -9.28 -2.33 -5.59
N SER A 211 -9.62 -2.82 -6.78
CA SER A 211 -8.62 -3.16 -7.80
C SER A 211 -9.10 -2.78 -9.21
N PRO A 212 -8.22 -2.76 -10.24
CA PRO A 212 -8.64 -2.49 -11.62
C PRO A 212 -9.61 -3.52 -12.19
N ARG A 213 -9.79 -4.66 -11.51
CA ARG A 213 -10.78 -5.69 -11.88
C ARG A 213 -12.13 -5.49 -11.20
N SER A 214 -12.26 -4.47 -10.36
CA SER A 214 -13.53 -4.13 -9.72
C SER A 214 -14.55 -3.68 -10.79
N PRO A 215 -15.84 -4.01 -10.64
CA PRO A 215 -16.88 -3.55 -11.56
C PRO A 215 -17.15 -2.04 -11.44
N SER A 216 -16.71 -1.43 -10.33
CA SER A 216 -16.74 0.00 -10.08
C SER A 216 -15.40 0.65 -10.42
N ARG A 217 -15.35 1.98 -10.34
CA ARG A 217 -14.10 2.74 -10.24
C ARG A 217 -13.24 2.19 -9.11
N TRP A 218 -11.92 2.32 -9.23
CA TRP A 218 -10.97 1.88 -8.22
C TRP A 218 -9.96 2.99 -7.93
N TYR A 219 -9.07 2.79 -6.96
CA TYR A 219 -8.13 3.83 -6.53
C TYR A 219 -7.24 4.38 -7.65
N GLY A 220 -6.98 3.60 -8.70
CA GLY A 220 -6.20 4.01 -9.86
C GLY A 220 -6.98 4.56 -11.04
N SER A 221 -8.32 4.64 -10.96
CA SER A 221 -9.14 5.32 -11.97
C SER A 221 -8.82 6.81 -11.98
N SER A 222 -8.68 7.41 -13.17
CA SER A 222 -8.18 8.79 -13.34
C SER A 222 -8.86 9.85 -12.45
N GLU A 223 -10.18 9.79 -12.31
CA GLU A 223 -11.00 10.69 -11.51
C GLU A 223 -10.84 10.47 -9.99
N ILE A 224 -10.40 9.29 -9.58
CA ILE A 224 -10.08 8.97 -8.19
C ILE A 224 -8.65 9.40 -7.87
N VAL A 225 -7.71 9.17 -8.80
CA VAL A 225 -6.32 9.67 -8.69
C VAL A 225 -6.29 11.17 -8.50
N GLN A 226 -7.07 11.92 -9.29
CA GLN A 226 -7.19 13.38 -9.15
C GLN A 226 -7.60 13.84 -7.75
N GLN A 227 -8.33 13.02 -6.99
CA GLN A 227 -8.76 13.36 -5.64
C GLN A 227 -7.66 13.10 -4.62
N TRP A 228 -7.12 11.89 -4.54
CA TRP A 228 -6.14 11.59 -3.49
C TRP A 228 -4.75 12.21 -3.81
N ALA A 229 -4.45 12.50 -5.08
CA ALA A 229 -3.19 13.14 -5.46
C ALA A 229 -3.04 14.55 -4.87
N THR A 230 -4.13 15.24 -4.50
CA THR A 230 -4.07 16.55 -3.85
C THR A 230 -3.43 16.50 -2.47
N HIS A 231 -3.29 15.31 -1.88
CA HIS A 231 -2.65 15.12 -0.58
C HIS A 231 -1.14 14.85 -0.68
N LEU A 232 -0.60 14.67 -1.89
CA LEU A 232 0.84 14.51 -2.14
C LEU A 232 1.58 15.85 -2.00
N ALA A 233 2.89 15.78 -1.74
CA ALA A 233 3.77 16.93 -1.58
C ALA A 233 4.42 17.40 -2.88
#